data_AF-A0A920U9G9-F1
#
_entry.id   AF-A0A920U9G9-F1
#
_cell.length_a   1.000
_cell.length_b   1.000
_cell.length_c   1.000
_cell.angle_alpha   90.00
_cell.angle_beta   90.00
_cell.angle_gamma   90.00
#
_symmetry.space_group_name_H-M   'P 1'
#
loop_
_entity.id
_entity.type
_entity.pdbx_description
1 polymer ?
#
loop_
_entity_poly.entity_id
_entity_poly.type
_entity_poly.pdbx_seq_one_letter_code
_entity_poly.pdbx_strand_id
1 'polypeptide(L)'
;MVPGGIDCHTHMELPFGGTFASDTFEIGTRAAAWGGTTTIIDFAVQKTGENLRDCLDLWHAKAEGECAVDYAFHMVMGGVDEAALKEMDALVDEGITSFKLFMAYPGVFYSDDGQILRAMQKAANNGALITMHAENGIAIDVLAEQAAARGQTDPVYHGITRPSRMEGEATNRAIQLALVAGAPVYFVHLSASEALERVAEARDAGHNVFAETCPQYLYLNLEDHLGAPGFAGAGFVCSPPLRTKEHTHHKDLWRGLRTNDLAIVATDHCPFCMKDQKELGKDDFRAIPNGIGGVEHRMDLIYQG
;
A
#
# COMPACT_ATOMS: atom_id res chain seq x y z
N MET A 1 -4.09 20.07 -22.54
CA MET A 1 -3.26 18.89 -22.86
C MET A 1 -2.27 18.72 -21.74
N VAL A 2 -2.32 17.61 -21.02
CA VAL A 2 -1.36 17.19 -19.99
C VAL A 2 -0.85 15.78 -20.34
N PRO A 3 0.31 15.34 -19.84
CA PRO A 3 0.67 13.94 -19.89
C PRO A 3 -0.42 13.07 -19.24
N GLY A 4 -0.60 11.85 -19.73
CA GLY A 4 -1.46 10.89 -19.06
C GLY A 4 -0.93 10.54 -17.67
N GLY A 5 -1.84 10.27 -16.73
CA GLY A 5 -1.45 9.94 -15.36
C GLY A 5 -0.69 8.62 -15.29
N ILE A 6 0.27 8.52 -14.36
CA ILE A 6 0.93 7.27 -13.98
C ILE A 6 0.45 6.90 -12.59
N ASP A 7 -0.24 5.78 -12.42
CA ASP A 7 -0.66 5.28 -11.10
C ASP A 7 0.31 4.19 -10.65
N CYS A 8 1.19 4.53 -9.72
CA CYS A 8 2.24 3.62 -9.25
C CYS A 8 1.81 2.70 -8.12
N HIS A 9 0.51 2.59 -7.83
CA HIS A 9 0.03 1.67 -6.81
C HIS A 9 -1.31 1.05 -7.17
N THR A 10 -1.26 -0.08 -7.86
CA THR A 10 -2.44 -0.89 -8.19
C THR A 10 -2.25 -2.33 -7.75
N HIS A 11 -3.37 -3.04 -7.59
CA HIS A 11 -3.42 -4.47 -7.28
C HIS A 11 -4.49 -5.15 -8.14
N MET A 12 -4.17 -5.40 -9.41
CA MET A 12 -5.07 -6.07 -10.35
C MET A 12 -5.11 -7.58 -10.08
N GLU A 13 -6.31 -8.14 -9.92
CA GLU A 13 -6.55 -9.57 -9.68
C GLU A 13 -5.65 -10.17 -8.56
N LEU A 14 -5.38 -9.38 -7.51
CA LEU A 14 -4.49 -9.77 -6.43
C LEU A 14 -5.14 -10.88 -5.57
N PRO A 15 -4.50 -12.04 -5.37
CA PRO A 15 -4.96 -13.04 -4.40
C PRO A 15 -4.75 -12.55 -2.95
N PHE A 16 -5.80 -12.00 -2.32
CA PHE A 16 -5.74 -11.43 -0.99
C PHE A 16 -7.05 -11.58 -0.21
N GLY A 17 -6.96 -11.68 1.13
CA GLY A 17 -8.14 -11.78 2.00
C GLY A 17 -9.02 -13.02 1.76
N GLY A 18 -8.44 -14.12 1.27
CA GLY A 18 -9.17 -15.36 0.97
C GLY A 18 -9.95 -15.34 -0.36
N THR A 19 -9.78 -14.30 -1.18
CA THR A 19 -10.37 -14.16 -2.51
C THR A 19 -9.40 -13.42 -3.44
N PHE A 20 -9.89 -12.81 -4.53
CA PHE A 20 -9.10 -12.01 -5.47
C PHE A 20 -9.67 -10.59 -5.58
N ALA A 21 -8.83 -9.57 -5.77
CA ALA A 21 -9.32 -8.24 -6.14
C ALA A 21 -10.19 -8.36 -7.40
N SER A 22 -11.33 -7.65 -7.42
CA SER A 22 -12.39 -7.85 -8.43
C SER A 22 -11.98 -7.38 -9.83
N ASP A 23 -11.13 -6.37 -9.92
CA ASP A 23 -10.70 -5.82 -11.20
C ASP A 23 -9.46 -6.58 -11.70
N THR A 24 -9.61 -7.23 -12.86
CA THR A 24 -8.50 -7.84 -13.59
C THR A 24 -7.66 -6.78 -14.29
N PHE A 25 -6.53 -7.18 -14.89
CA PHE A 25 -5.76 -6.27 -15.74
C PHE A 25 -6.62 -5.67 -16.87
N GLU A 26 -7.49 -6.45 -17.51
CA GLU A 26 -8.41 -5.95 -18.54
C GLU A 26 -9.34 -4.86 -17.98
N ILE A 27 -10.04 -5.15 -16.88
CA ILE A 27 -11.06 -4.25 -16.32
C ILE A 27 -10.40 -3.00 -15.73
N GLY A 28 -9.38 -3.19 -14.89
CA GLY A 28 -8.74 -2.11 -14.15
C GLY A 28 -7.96 -1.16 -15.06
N THR A 29 -7.27 -1.64 -16.10
CA THR A 29 -6.58 -0.75 -17.04
C THR A 29 -7.53 -0.02 -17.97
N ARG A 30 -8.67 -0.61 -18.33
CA ARG A 30 -9.74 0.11 -19.04
C ARG A 30 -10.29 1.24 -18.16
N ALA A 31 -10.54 0.98 -16.88
CA ALA A 31 -10.96 2.00 -15.91
C ALA A 31 -9.90 3.11 -15.77
N ALA A 32 -8.61 2.75 -15.71
CA ALA A 32 -7.50 3.71 -15.72
C ALA A 32 -7.54 4.63 -16.95
N ALA A 33 -7.72 4.06 -18.15
CA ALA A 33 -7.80 4.80 -19.40
C ALA A 33 -8.96 5.81 -19.42
N TRP A 34 -10.16 5.40 -18.96
CA TRP A 34 -11.31 6.28 -18.82
C TRP A 34 -11.05 7.44 -17.86
N GLY A 35 -10.28 7.17 -16.80
CA GLY A 35 -9.83 8.16 -15.81
C GLY A 35 -8.69 9.07 -16.25
N GLY A 36 -8.13 8.89 -17.46
CA GLY A 36 -6.97 9.66 -17.92
C GLY A 36 -5.62 9.21 -17.36
N THR A 37 -5.57 8.05 -16.69
CA THR A 37 -4.32 7.34 -16.34
C THR A 37 -3.90 6.48 -17.54
N THR A 38 -2.67 6.61 -18.01
CA THR A 38 -2.14 5.91 -19.20
C THR A 38 -1.00 4.95 -18.88
N THR A 39 -0.61 4.85 -17.62
CA THR A 39 0.34 3.84 -17.14
C THR A 39 -0.01 3.41 -15.73
N ILE A 40 0.04 2.12 -15.44
CA ILE A 40 -0.04 1.60 -14.08
C ILE A 40 1.27 0.92 -13.67
N ILE A 41 1.57 0.89 -12.37
CA ILE A 41 2.60 0.01 -11.82
C ILE A 41 1.92 -0.86 -10.76
N ASP A 42 1.83 -2.15 -11.05
CA ASP A 42 1.16 -3.14 -10.21
C ASP A 42 2.19 -3.87 -9.32
N PHE A 43 1.73 -4.61 -8.31
CA PHE A 43 2.61 -5.37 -7.42
C PHE A 43 2.58 -6.86 -7.75
N ALA A 44 3.65 -7.36 -8.38
CA ALA A 44 3.88 -8.79 -8.50
C ALA A 44 4.22 -9.37 -7.12
N VAL A 45 3.54 -10.45 -6.71
CA VAL A 45 3.61 -10.93 -5.32
C VAL A 45 4.30 -12.28 -5.19
N GLN A 46 5.39 -12.27 -4.44
CA GLN A 46 5.99 -13.47 -3.86
C GLN A 46 5.52 -13.66 -2.42
N LYS A 47 5.02 -14.86 -2.11
CA LYS A 47 4.81 -15.31 -0.73
C LYS A 47 6.08 -15.96 -0.19
N THR A 48 6.21 -15.99 1.13
CA THR A 48 7.35 -16.62 1.80
C THR A 48 7.62 -18.04 1.30
N GLY A 49 8.83 -18.27 0.80
CA GLY A 49 9.27 -19.56 0.28
C GLY A 49 9.04 -19.78 -1.22
N GLU A 50 8.35 -18.87 -1.91
CA GLU A 50 8.24 -18.87 -3.38
C GLU A 50 9.43 -18.13 -4.02
N ASN A 51 9.71 -18.44 -5.29
CA ASN A 51 10.77 -17.81 -6.07
C ASN A 51 10.27 -16.49 -6.71
N LEU A 52 11.06 -15.41 -6.64
CA LEU A 52 10.63 -14.10 -7.18
C LEU A 52 10.37 -14.13 -8.68
N ARG A 53 11.17 -14.87 -9.46
CA ARG A 53 11.00 -15.01 -10.92
C ARG A 53 9.67 -15.64 -11.25
N ASP A 54 9.40 -16.81 -10.68
CA ASP A 54 8.18 -17.55 -10.96
C ASP A 54 6.94 -16.70 -10.62
N CYS A 55 7.00 -15.95 -9.51
CA CYS A 55 5.95 -15.01 -9.12
C CYS A 55 5.79 -13.85 -10.11
N LEU A 56 6.89 -13.27 -10.61
CA LEU A 56 6.83 -12.22 -11.63
C LEU A 56 6.26 -12.73 -12.96
N ASP A 57 6.66 -13.92 -13.39
CA ASP A 57 6.16 -14.57 -14.61
C ASP A 57 4.64 -14.80 -14.55
N LEU A 58 4.11 -15.16 -13.37
CA LEU A 58 2.66 -15.26 -13.15
C LEU A 58 1.95 -13.93 -13.35
N TRP A 59 2.54 -12.81 -12.94
CA TRP A 59 1.97 -11.48 -13.15
C TRP A 59 2.05 -11.03 -14.61
N HIS A 60 3.16 -11.32 -15.29
CA HIS A 60 3.23 -11.12 -16.74
C HIS A 60 2.14 -11.90 -17.46
N ALA A 61 1.91 -13.17 -17.11
CA ALA A 61 0.89 -14.00 -17.72
C ALA A 61 -0.55 -13.48 -17.50
N LYS A 62 -0.82 -12.82 -16.37
CA LYS A 62 -2.12 -12.16 -16.11
C LYS A 62 -2.32 -10.89 -16.93
N ALA A 63 -1.25 -10.14 -17.20
CA ALA A 63 -1.31 -8.84 -17.85
C ALA A 63 -1.15 -8.91 -19.37
N GLU A 64 -0.47 -9.94 -19.89
CA GLU A 64 -0.11 -10.09 -21.29
C GLU A 64 -1.35 -10.12 -22.19
N GLY A 65 -1.48 -9.11 -23.06
CA GLY A 65 -2.59 -8.99 -24.00
C GLY A 65 -3.90 -8.44 -23.43
N GLU A 66 -3.97 -8.23 -22.11
CA GLU A 66 -5.19 -7.79 -21.42
C GLU A 66 -5.24 -6.27 -21.17
N CYS A 67 -4.08 -5.61 -21.09
CA CYS A 67 -3.99 -4.21 -20.67
C CYS A 67 -4.37 -3.19 -21.76
N ALA A 68 -5.22 -2.21 -21.40
CA ALA A 68 -5.59 -1.07 -22.26
C ALA A 68 -4.63 0.12 -22.18
N VAL A 69 -3.71 0.11 -21.20
CA VAL A 69 -2.70 1.15 -20.96
C VAL A 69 -1.34 0.48 -20.70
N ASP A 70 -0.24 1.24 -20.75
CA ASP A 70 1.08 0.71 -20.45
C ASP A 70 1.16 0.25 -18.98
N TYR A 71 2.00 -0.73 -18.68
CA TYR A 71 2.17 -1.22 -17.32
C TYR A 71 3.61 -1.59 -16.99
N ALA A 72 3.93 -1.60 -15.71
CA ALA A 72 5.15 -2.14 -15.13
C ALA A 72 4.83 -2.84 -13.79
N PHE A 73 5.85 -3.43 -13.16
CA PHE A 73 5.69 -4.10 -11.87
C PHE A 73 6.70 -3.61 -10.81
N HIS A 74 6.19 -3.44 -9.60
CA HIS A 74 6.94 -3.57 -8.36
C HIS A 74 7.01 -5.05 -7.97
N MET A 75 8.04 -5.48 -7.26
CA MET A 75 8.12 -6.84 -6.71
C MET A 75 7.92 -6.88 -5.20
N VAL A 76 6.79 -7.40 -4.72
CA VAL A 76 6.60 -7.72 -3.30
C VAL A 76 7.47 -8.89 -2.91
N MET A 77 8.25 -8.72 -1.84
CA MET A 77 9.00 -9.79 -1.20
C MET A 77 8.33 -10.16 0.13
N GLY A 78 7.42 -11.13 0.11
CA GLY A 78 6.81 -11.68 1.33
C GLY A 78 7.80 -12.45 2.20
N GLY A 79 8.85 -13.01 1.58
CA GLY A 79 10.00 -13.58 2.28
C GLY A 79 11.32 -12.98 1.81
N VAL A 80 12.08 -12.39 2.74
CA VAL A 80 13.44 -11.87 2.46
C VAL A 80 14.47 -12.88 2.98
N ASP A 81 15.02 -13.67 2.06
CA ASP A 81 16.12 -14.60 2.29
C ASP A 81 17.26 -14.38 1.28
N GLU A 82 18.35 -15.14 1.39
CA GLU A 82 19.52 -15.00 0.51
C GLU A 82 19.18 -15.23 -0.97
N ALA A 83 18.20 -16.09 -1.28
CA ALA A 83 17.80 -16.35 -2.66
C ALA A 83 17.02 -15.15 -3.22
N ALA A 84 16.06 -14.62 -2.48
CA ALA A 84 15.31 -13.42 -2.85
C ALA A 84 16.25 -12.22 -3.03
N LEU A 85 17.18 -12.01 -2.09
CA LEU A 85 18.17 -10.92 -2.18
C LEU A 85 19.06 -11.04 -3.41
N LYS A 86 19.51 -12.26 -3.76
CA LYS A 86 20.29 -12.48 -4.98
C LYS A 86 19.47 -12.20 -6.24
N GLU A 87 18.23 -12.64 -6.27
CA GLU A 87 17.34 -12.47 -7.42
C GLU A 87 16.97 -11.00 -7.66
N MET A 88 17.01 -10.14 -6.63
CA MET A 88 16.87 -8.69 -6.81
C MET A 88 17.83 -8.11 -7.86
N ASP A 89 19.08 -8.60 -7.94
CA ASP A 89 20.04 -8.10 -8.93
C ASP A 89 19.58 -8.41 -10.36
N ALA A 90 19.17 -9.65 -10.60
CA ALA A 90 18.71 -10.09 -11.92
C ALA A 90 17.45 -9.32 -12.34
N LEU A 91 16.52 -9.13 -11.41
CA LEU A 91 15.28 -8.39 -11.67
C LEU A 91 15.52 -6.91 -11.98
N VAL A 92 16.50 -6.26 -11.33
CA VAL A 92 16.89 -4.89 -11.67
C VAL A 92 17.41 -4.78 -13.10
N ASP A 93 18.25 -5.71 -13.54
CA ASP A 93 18.79 -5.75 -14.92
C ASP A 93 17.68 -5.93 -15.98
N GLU A 94 16.52 -6.45 -15.56
CA GLU A 94 15.35 -6.70 -16.42
C GLU A 94 14.26 -5.62 -16.31
N GLY A 95 14.52 -4.56 -15.53
CA GLY A 95 13.65 -3.38 -15.44
C GLY A 95 12.73 -3.35 -14.22
N ILE A 96 12.81 -4.33 -13.32
CA ILE A 96 12.11 -4.30 -12.02
C ILE A 96 13.00 -3.62 -10.99
N THR A 97 12.89 -2.30 -10.91
CA THR A 97 13.80 -1.46 -10.12
C THR A 97 13.27 -1.11 -8.73
N SER A 98 12.22 -1.78 -8.26
CA SER A 98 11.59 -1.47 -6.97
C SER A 98 10.94 -2.67 -6.32
N PHE A 99 11.16 -2.80 -5.01
CA PHE A 99 10.78 -3.96 -4.22
C PHE A 99 9.96 -3.53 -3.01
N LYS A 100 8.93 -4.28 -2.65
CA LYS A 100 7.95 -3.93 -1.61
C LYS A 100 8.07 -4.87 -0.42
N LEU A 101 8.17 -4.27 0.76
CA LEU A 101 8.21 -4.93 2.04
C LEU A 101 7.07 -4.44 2.94
N PHE A 102 6.74 -5.24 3.95
CA PHE A 102 5.66 -4.97 4.89
C PHE A 102 6.18 -5.08 6.33
N MET A 103 5.86 -4.08 7.14
CA MET A 103 6.02 -4.15 8.60
C MET A 103 4.74 -4.67 9.29
N ALA A 104 3.75 -5.07 8.47
CA ALA A 104 2.48 -5.62 8.88
C ALA A 104 2.23 -7.02 8.28
N TYR A 105 1.09 -7.60 8.63
CA TYR A 105 0.66 -8.94 8.19
C TYR A 105 1.61 -10.09 8.60
N PRO A 106 1.85 -10.31 9.92
CA PRO A 106 2.58 -11.48 10.41
C PRO A 106 2.09 -12.79 9.81
N GLY A 107 3.03 -13.62 9.33
CA GLY A 107 2.74 -14.91 8.70
C GLY A 107 2.31 -14.85 7.22
N VAL A 108 2.14 -13.64 6.64
CA VAL A 108 1.81 -13.47 5.21
C VAL A 108 2.90 -12.69 4.48
N PHE A 109 3.17 -11.45 4.90
CA PHE A 109 4.12 -10.55 4.23
C PHE A 109 5.14 -9.88 5.16
N TYR A 110 4.97 -10.05 6.47
CA TYR A 110 5.79 -9.37 7.47
C TYR A 110 7.28 -9.64 7.31
N SER A 111 8.05 -8.56 7.20
CA SER A 111 9.51 -8.54 7.26
C SER A 111 9.95 -7.92 8.58
N ASP A 112 10.84 -8.61 9.31
CA ASP A 112 11.46 -8.03 10.50
C ASP A 112 12.51 -6.95 10.15
N ASP A 113 12.97 -6.21 11.16
CA ASP A 113 13.95 -5.13 10.97
C ASP A 113 15.26 -5.62 10.32
N GLY A 114 15.66 -6.86 10.59
CA GLY A 114 16.87 -7.46 10.03
C GLY A 114 16.71 -7.81 8.54
N GLN A 115 15.54 -8.31 8.16
CA GLN A 115 15.16 -8.54 6.76
C GLN A 115 15.08 -7.23 5.98
N ILE A 116 14.41 -6.22 6.54
CA ILE A 116 14.30 -4.88 5.94
C ILE A 116 15.69 -4.28 5.74
N LEU A 117 16.56 -4.33 6.75
CA LEU A 117 17.91 -3.80 6.66
C LEU A 117 18.72 -4.47 5.55
N ARG A 118 18.67 -5.81 5.43
CA ARG A 118 19.39 -6.54 4.37
C ARG A 118 18.88 -6.19 2.98
N ALA A 119 17.56 -6.08 2.81
CA ALA A 119 16.97 -5.67 1.54
C ALA A 119 17.35 -4.23 1.16
N MET A 120 17.36 -3.30 2.13
CA MET A 120 17.82 -1.93 1.91
C MET A 120 19.31 -1.87 1.56
N GLN A 121 20.17 -2.64 2.23
CA GLN A 121 21.59 -2.75 1.88
C GLN A 121 21.79 -3.31 0.47
N LYS A 122 20.95 -4.28 0.08
CA LYS A 122 20.96 -4.82 -1.29
C LYS A 122 20.58 -3.75 -2.31
N ALA A 123 19.49 -3.03 -2.04
CA ALA A 123 19.01 -1.93 -2.87
C ALA A 123 20.04 -0.78 -3.01
N ALA A 124 20.74 -0.43 -1.93
CA ALA A 124 21.82 0.56 -1.97
C ALA A 124 22.97 0.17 -2.92
N ASN A 125 23.22 -1.14 -3.09
CA ASN A 125 24.28 -1.64 -3.96
C ASN A 125 23.86 -1.74 -5.43
N ASN A 126 22.62 -2.11 -5.72
CA ASN A 126 22.14 -2.33 -7.10
C ASN A 126 21.27 -1.20 -7.65
N GLY A 127 20.99 -0.16 -6.86
CA GLY A 127 20.23 1.02 -7.28
C GLY A 127 18.71 0.85 -7.25
N ALA A 128 18.19 -0.25 -6.71
CA ALA A 128 16.76 -0.45 -6.53
C ALA A 128 16.17 0.49 -5.46
N LEU A 129 14.85 0.66 -5.50
CA LEU A 129 14.08 1.38 -4.48
C LEU A 129 13.32 0.39 -3.58
N ILE A 130 13.49 0.51 -2.26
CA ILE A 130 12.63 -0.20 -1.31
C ILE A 130 11.38 0.63 -1.04
N THR A 131 10.23 0.02 -1.27
CA THR A 131 8.92 0.55 -0.94
C THR A 131 8.39 -0.14 0.33
N MET A 132 7.77 0.61 1.23
CA MET A 132 7.38 0.13 2.56
C MET A 132 5.89 0.34 2.81
N HIS A 133 5.18 -0.74 3.12
CA HIS A 133 3.94 -0.65 3.89
C HIS A 133 4.33 -0.59 5.37
N ALA A 134 4.21 0.60 5.95
CA ALA A 134 4.75 0.92 7.27
C ALA A 134 3.64 1.07 8.31
N GLU A 135 3.19 -0.05 8.87
CA GLU A 135 2.39 -0.09 10.10
C GLU A 135 3.03 -1.08 11.07
N ASN A 136 2.95 -0.84 12.39
CA ASN A 136 3.39 -1.83 13.38
C ASN A 136 2.37 -2.98 13.47
N GLY A 137 2.50 -3.98 12.60
CA GLY A 137 1.54 -5.08 12.50
C GLY A 137 1.43 -5.92 13.77
N ILE A 138 2.56 -6.15 14.46
CA ILE A 138 2.56 -6.96 15.69
C ILE A 138 1.68 -6.31 16.77
N ALA A 139 1.80 -4.99 16.95
CA ALA A 139 0.97 -4.27 17.91
C ALA A 139 -0.49 -4.19 17.45
N ILE A 140 -0.72 -4.01 16.15
CA ILE A 140 -2.07 -3.98 15.55
C ILE A 140 -2.81 -5.30 15.79
N ASP A 141 -2.15 -6.44 15.59
CA ASP A 141 -2.76 -7.76 15.79
C ASP A 141 -3.21 -7.94 17.25
N VAL A 142 -2.40 -7.49 18.21
CA VAL A 142 -2.78 -7.50 19.64
C VAL A 142 -4.03 -6.64 19.87
N LEU A 143 -4.11 -5.45 19.29
CA LEU A 143 -5.28 -4.57 19.44
C LEU A 143 -6.53 -5.18 18.79
N ALA A 144 -6.36 -5.79 17.62
CA ALA A 144 -7.43 -6.45 16.87
C ALA A 144 -7.99 -7.66 17.62
N GLU A 145 -7.12 -8.53 18.16
CA GLU A 145 -7.51 -9.66 19.01
C GLU A 145 -8.24 -9.20 20.27
N GLN A 146 -7.75 -8.16 20.93
CA GLN A 146 -8.40 -7.60 22.12
C GLN A 146 -9.77 -6.99 21.81
N ALA A 147 -9.94 -6.34 20.66
CA ALA A 147 -11.24 -5.84 20.21
C ALA A 147 -12.21 -7.01 19.94
N ALA A 148 -11.78 -8.01 19.18
CA ALA A 148 -12.58 -9.20 18.91
C ALA A 148 -13.00 -9.91 20.21
N ALA A 149 -12.10 -10.04 21.19
CA ALA A 149 -12.40 -10.63 22.51
C ALA A 149 -13.45 -9.83 23.31
N ARG A 150 -13.64 -8.55 23.01
CA ARG A 150 -14.70 -7.70 23.58
C ARG A 150 -16.00 -7.71 22.75
N GLY A 151 -16.08 -8.53 21.70
CA GLY A 151 -17.21 -8.55 20.77
C GLY A 151 -17.26 -7.33 19.84
N GLN A 152 -16.14 -6.63 19.68
CA GLN A 152 -16.01 -5.44 18.82
C GLN A 152 -15.58 -5.88 17.42
N THR A 153 -16.52 -6.46 16.66
CA THR A 153 -16.25 -7.12 15.39
C THR A 153 -16.71 -6.37 14.14
N ASP A 154 -17.45 -5.26 14.31
CA ASP A 154 -17.91 -4.41 13.20
C ASP A 154 -16.75 -3.75 12.41
N PRO A 155 -16.95 -3.37 11.13
CA PRO A 155 -15.91 -2.81 10.26
C PRO A 155 -15.15 -1.61 10.84
N VAL A 156 -15.80 -0.74 11.63
CA VAL A 156 -15.16 0.43 12.25
C VAL A 156 -13.97 0.04 13.14
N TYR A 157 -14.00 -1.16 13.74
CA TYR A 157 -12.92 -1.63 14.59
C TYR A 157 -11.64 -1.94 13.81
N HIS A 158 -11.73 -2.16 12.49
CA HIS A 158 -10.57 -2.20 11.60
C HIS A 158 -9.72 -0.92 11.71
N GLY A 159 -10.37 0.24 11.73
CA GLY A 159 -9.72 1.53 11.90
C GLY A 159 -9.28 1.80 13.34
N ILE A 160 -10.14 1.51 14.33
CA ILE A 160 -9.87 1.76 15.76
C ILE A 160 -8.64 0.97 16.25
N THR A 161 -8.45 -0.25 15.75
CA THR A 161 -7.35 -1.16 16.15
C THR A 161 -6.04 -0.85 15.45
N ARG A 162 -6.03 0.12 14.54
CA ARG A 162 -4.86 0.58 13.78
C ARG A 162 -4.65 2.09 13.96
N PRO A 163 -4.36 2.55 15.19
CA PRO A 163 -4.20 3.98 15.44
C PRO A 163 -3.04 4.56 14.62
N SER A 164 -3.13 5.83 14.22
CA SER A 164 -2.15 6.56 13.39
C SER A 164 -0.70 6.44 13.89
N ARG A 165 -0.52 6.34 15.20
CA ARG A 165 0.79 6.13 15.84
C ARG A 165 1.50 4.85 15.39
N MET A 166 0.77 3.80 15.00
CA MET A 166 1.38 2.56 14.48
C MET A 166 1.99 2.78 13.10
N GLU A 167 1.41 3.67 12.29
CA GLU A 167 1.98 4.08 11.01
C GLU A 167 3.20 5.00 11.21
N GLY A 168 3.08 5.98 12.11
CA GLY A 168 4.17 6.91 12.43
C GLY A 168 5.42 6.22 13.01
N GLU A 169 5.24 5.26 13.93
CA GLU A 169 6.34 4.47 14.50
C GLU A 169 7.06 3.65 13.42
N ALA A 170 6.31 2.87 12.64
CA ALA A 170 6.87 2.02 11.60
C ALA A 170 7.57 2.84 10.50
N THR A 171 6.99 3.98 10.12
CA THR A 171 7.60 4.92 9.17
C THR A 171 8.95 5.41 9.68
N ASN A 172 9.01 5.89 10.93
CA ASN A 172 10.26 6.32 11.54
C ASN A 172 11.29 5.17 11.60
N ARG A 173 10.88 3.98 12.04
CA ARG A 173 11.77 2.82 12.15
C ARG A 173 12.36 2.42 10.80
N ALA A 174 11.55 2.35 9.75
CA ALA A 174 12.04 2.09 8.40
C ALA A 174 12.99 3.18 7.87
N ILE A 175 12.73 4.47 8.19
CA ILE A 175 13.67 5.55 7.87
C ILE A 175 15.02 5.29 8.53
N GLN A 176 15.06 4.96 9.83
CA GLN A 176 16.33 4.71 10.52
C GLN A 176 17.10 3.53 9.90
N LEU A 177 16.41 2.46 9.51
CA LEU A 177 17.04 1.33 8.81
C LEU A 177 17.60 1.75 7.45
N ALA A 178 16.87 2.58 6.69
CA ALA A 178 17.32 3.10 5.40
C ALA A 178 18.58 3.97 5.54
N LEU A 179 18.65 4.80 6.59
CA LEU A 179 19.83 5.62 6.89
C LEU A 179 21.05 4.76 7.23
N VAL A 180 20.88 3.68 8.00
CA VAL A 180 21.96 2.73 8.29
C VAL A 180 22.42 2.00 7.03
N ALA A 181 21.48 1.64 6.14
CA ALA A 181 21.78 0.99 4.88
C ALA A 181 22.40 1.91 3.81
N GLY A 182 22.23 3.23 3.95
CA GLY A 182 22.55 4.20 2.89
C GLY A 182 21.63 4.07 1.67
N ALA A 183 20.39 3.63 1.86
CA ALA A 183 19.43 3.35 0.79
C ALA A 183 18.33 4.43 0.71
N PRO A 184 17.78 4.71 -0.49
CA PRO A 184 16.52 5.43 -0.59
C PRO A 184 15.36 4.57 -0.10
N VAL A 185 14.32 5.19 0.46
CA VAL A 185 13.10 4.51 0.90
C VAL A 185 11.85 5.27 0.47
N TYR A 186 10.83 4.53 0.07
CA TYR A 186 9.55 5.04 -0.40
C TYR A 186 8.39 4.50 0.44
N PHE A 187 7.62 5.37 1.07
CA PHE A 187 6.44 4.98 1.85
C PHE A 187 5.20 5.02 0.97
N VAL A 188 4.60 3.86 0.76
CA VAL A 188 3.34 3.76 0.03
C VAL A 188 2.16 4.23 0.89
N HIS A 189 1.05 4.62 0.24
CA HIS A 189 -0.28 4.86 0.81
C HIS A 189 -0.28 5.55 2.20
N LEU A 190 0.51 6.60 2.39
CA LEU A 190 0.65 7.33 3.65
C LEU A 190 -0.66 8.02 4.01
N SER A 191 -1.16 7.78 5.22
CA SER A 191 -2.48 8.22 5.68
C SER A 191 -2.45 9.11 6.92
N ALA A 192 -1.37 9.09 7.71
CA ALA A 192 -1.30 9.74 9.02
C ALA A 192 -0.38 10.96 9.08
N SER A 193 -0.74 11.93 9.93
CA SER A 193 0.08 13.13 10.20
C SER A 193 1.42 12.76 10.82
N GLU A 194 1.42 11.76 11.72
CA GLU A 194 2.60 11.28 12.42
C GLU A 194 3.61 10.63 11.48
N ALA A 195 3.15 9.96 10.43
CA ALA A 195 4.01 9.39 9.39
C ALA A 195 4.55 10.50 8.48
N LEU A 196 3.69 11.45 8.07
CA LEU A 196 4.08 12.60 7.25
C LEU A 196 5.16 13.44 7.95
N GLU A 197 5.04 13.67 9.26
CA GLU A 197 6.02 14.40 10.05
C GLU A 197 7.42 13.77 9.96
N ARG A 198 7.51 12.43 10.07
CA ARG A 198 8.78 11.71 9.98
C ARG A 198 9.39 11.77 8.58
N VAL A 199 8.54 11.69 7.54
CA VAL A 199 8.97 11.85 6.14
C VAL A 199 9.51 13.26 5.91
N ALA A 200 8.79 14.29 6.35
CA ALA A 200 9.22 15.69 6.21
C ALA A 200 10.54 15.95 6.94
N GLU A 201 10.67 15.50 8.20
CA GLU A 201 11.92 15.63 8.98
C GLU A 201 13.13 15.01 8.27
N ALA A 202 12.98 13.79 7.72
CA ALA A 202 14.07 13.12 7.03
C ALA A 202 14.43 13.81 5.70
N ARG A 203 13.43 14.33 4.98
CA ARG A 203 13.63 15.08 3.74
C ARG A 203 14.31 16.42 3.99
N ASP A 204 13.90 17.15 5.02
CA ASP A 204 14.51 18.42 5.43
C ASP A 204 15.98 18.24 5.87
N ALA A 205 16.31 17.06 6.40
CA ALA A 205 17.69 16.66 6.70
C ALA A 205 18.50 16.24 5.44
N GLY A 206 17.90 16.24 4.25
CA GLY A 206 18.55 15.91 2.99
C GLY A 206 18.61 14.42 2.65
N HIS A 207 17.79 13.59 3.32
CA HIS A 207 17.75 12.15 3.04
C HIS A 207 16.79 11.82 1.89
N ASN A 208 17.10 10.75 1.14
CA ASN A 208 16.28 10.24 0.04
C ASN A 208 15.08 9.44 0.58
N VAL A 209 14.15 10.15 1.22
CA VAL A 209 12.89 9.61 1.71
C VAL A 209 11.75 10.17 0.88
N PHE A 210 10.92 9.28 0.37
CA PHE A 210 9.79 9.59 -0.49
C PHE A 210 8.51 9.00 0.08
N ALA A 211 7.38 9.59 -0.24
CA ALA A 211 6.08 9.04 0.14
C ALA A 211 5.01 9.44 -0.87
N GLU A 212 4.03 8.55 -1.02
CA GLU A 212 2.77 8.81 -1.70
C GLU A 212 1.61 8.80 -0.70
N THR A 213 0.51 9.42 -1.10
CA THR A 213 -0.80 9.19 -0.49
C THR A 213 -1.81 8.77 -1.56
N CYS A 214 -3.05 8.54 -1.16
CA CYS A 214 -4.12 8.09 -2.03
C CYS A 214 -5.39 8.94 -1.82
N PRO A 215 -6.27 9.11 -2.83
CA PRO A 215 -7.47 9.95 -2.72
C PRO A 215 -8.36 9.63 -1.52
N GLN A 216 -8.47 8.35 -1.14
CA GLN A 216 -9.25 7.92 0.02
C GLN A 216 -8.80 8.59 1.33
N TYR A 217 -7.51 8.89 1.50
CA TYR A 217 -7.00 9.57 2.70
C TYR A 217 -7.14 11.10 2.64
N LEU A 218 -7.40 11.65 1.45
CA LEU A 218 -7.62 13.08 1.24
C LEU A 218 -9.09 13.47 1.43
N TYR A 219 -10.01 12.55 1.13
CA TYR A 219 -11.45 12.83 1.05
C TYR A 219 -12.32 12.03 2.03
N LEU A 220 -11.94 10.80 2.38
CA LEU A 220 -12.77 9.91 3.20
C LEU A 220 -12.24 9.86 4.64
N ASN A 221 -13.12 9.60 5.60
CA ASN A 221 -12.78 9.58 7.03
C ASN A 221 -13.39 8.40 7.77
N LEU A 222 -12.82 8.08 8.93
CA LEU A 222 -13.21 6.95 9.76
C LEU A 222 -14.68 7.03 10.17
N GLU A 223 -15.14 8.17 10.69
CA GLU A 223 -16.47 8.32 11.28
C GLU A 223 -17.60 8.12 10.26
N ASP A 224 -17.48 8.76 9.09
CA ASP A 224 -18.55 8.79 8.10
C ASP A 224 -18.54 7.56 7.18
N HIS A 225 -17.39 6.91 7.01
CA HIS A 225 -17.22 5.83 6.04
C HIS A 225 -16.99 4.47 6.72
N LEU A 226 -15.90 4.29 7.47
CA LEU A 226 -15.68 3.04 8.21
C LEU A 226 -16.73 2.83 9.32
N GLY A 227 -17.20 3.93 9.94
CA GLY A 227 -18.27 3.98 10.93
C GLY A 227 -19.68 3.99 10.33
N ALA A 228 -19.83 3.81 9.01
CA ALA A 228 -21.13 3.77 8.37
C ALA A 228 -22.02 2.66 8.98
N PRO A 229 -23.34 2.88 9.12
CA PRO A 229 -24.22 1.96 9.84
C PRO A 229 -24.18 0.51 9.34
N GLY A 230 -24.19 -0.42 10.29
CA GLY A 230 -24.18 -1.85 10.00
C GLY A 230 -22.91 -2.28 9.27
N PHE A 231 -23.07 -3.09 8.22
CA PHE A 231 -21.94 -3.63 7.46
C PHE A 231 -21.49 -2.74 6.29
N ALA A 232 -22.14 -1.58 6.08
CA ALA A 232 -21.79 -0.69 4.96
C ALA A 232 -20.34 -0.19 5.04
N GLY A 233 -19.80 -0.03 6.26
CA GLY A 233 -18.40 0.36 6.47
C GLY A 233 -17.38 -0.61 5.88
N ALA A 234 -17.76 -1.86 5.61
CA ALA A 234 -16.87 -2.85 4.99
C ALA A 234 -16.36 -2.42 3.60
N GLY A 235 -17.15 -1.62 2.87
CA GLY A 235 -16.75 -1.06 1.57
C GLY A 235 -15.54 -0.11 1.64
N PHE A 236 -15.21 0.37 2.84
CA PHE A 236 -14.12 1.34 3.07
C PHE A 236 -12.96 0.74 3.88
N VAL A 237 -12.96 -0.57 4.11
CA VAL A 237 -11.85 -1.26 4.79
C VAL A 237 -10.64 -1.34 3.86
N CYS A 238 -9.58 -0.62 4.23
CA CYS A 238 -8.22 -0.65 3.64
C CYS A 238 -7.17 -0.53 4.76
N SER A 239 -5.90 -0.77 4.46
CA SER A 239 -4.80 -0.69 5.44
C SER A 239 -3.59 0.03 4.81
N PRO A 240 -3.14 1.17 5.37
CA PRO A 240 -3.64 1.83 6.58
C PRO A 240 -5.13 2.22 6.50
N PRO A 241 -5.85 2.29 7.63
CA PRO A 241 -7.27 2.61 7.61
C PRO A 241 -7.51 4.10 7.32
N LEU A 242 -8.73 4.43 6.89
CA LEU A 242 -9.20 5.81 6.89
C LEU A 242 -9.03 6.44 8.29
N ARG A 243 -8.59 7.69 8.33
CA ARG A 243 -8.30 8.40 9.58
C ARG A 243 -9.49 9.24 10.05
N THR A 244 -9.50 9.53 11.34
CA THR A 244 -10.55 10.36 11.98
C THR A 244 -10.57 11.77 11.40
N LYS A 245 -11.76 12.33 11.20
CA LYS A 245 -11.93 13.76 10.82
C LYS A 245 -11.76 14.73 11.99
N GLU A 246 -11.71 14.23 13.22
CA GLU A 246 -11.49 15.04 14.44
C GLU A 246 -10.01 15.44 14.61
N HIS A 247 -9.11 14.89 13.77
CA HIS A 247 -7.69 15.23 13.72
C HIS A 247 -7.33 15.93 12.40
N THR A 248 -6.13 16.51 12.32
CA THR A 248 -5.65 17.28 11.16
C THR A 248 -5.18 16.46 9.96
N HIS A 249 -5.34 15.14 9.96
CA HIS A 249 -4.73 14.23 8.98
C HIS A 249 -4.96 14.67 7.52
N HIS A 250 -6.22 14.85 7.11
CA HIS A 250 -6.54 15.29 5.74
C HIS A 250 -5.87 16.61 5.37
N LYS A 251 -5.93 17.59 6.26
CA LYS A 251 -5.32 18.91 6.06
C LYS A 251 -3.80 18.82 5.94
N ASP A 252 -3.17 17.97 6.75
CA ASP A 252 -1.74 17.76 6.75
C ASP A 252 -1.28 17.04 5.48
N LEU A 253 -2.01 16.04 5.00
CA LEU A 253 -1.72 15.37 3.72
C LEU A 253 -1.84 16.34 2.54
N TRP A 254 -2.90 17.15 2.48
CA TRP A 254 -3.03 18.23 1.48
C TRP A 254 -1.93 19.29 1.59
N ARG A 255 -1.47 19.60 2.81
CA ARG A 255 -0.28 20.44 2.98
C ARG A 255 0.95 19.74 2.41
N GLY A 256 1.19 18.48 2.74
CA GLY A 256 2.32 17.69 2.30
C GLY A 256 2.43 17.62 0.78
N LEU A 257 1.31 17.48 0.07
CA LEU A 257 1.28 17.54 -1.40
C LEU A 257 1.70 18.91 -1.93
N ARG A 258 1.24 20.00 -1.30
CA ARG A 258 1.59 21.38 -1.71
C ARG A 258 3.04 21.75 -1.38
N THR A 259 3.60 21.17 -0.32
CA THR A 259 4.98 21.41 0.13
C THR A 259 5.97 20.39 -0.43
N ASN A 260 5.50 19.42 -1.22
CA ASN A 260 6.32 18.34 -1.77
C ASN A 260 6.95 17.42 -0.71
N ASP A 261 6.36 17.36 0.49
CA ASP A 261 6.65 16.33 1.49
C ASP A 261 6.01 14.99 1.10
N LEU A 262 4.86 15.08 0.41
CA LEU A 262 4.26 14.01 -0.39
C LEU A 262 4.40 14.40 -1.85
N ALA A 263 5.12 13.61 -2.63
CA ALA A 263 5.41 13.94 -4.02
C ALA A 263 4.41 13.31 -5.00
N ILE A 264 3.70 12.26 -4.56
CA ILE A 264 2.95 11.36 -5.44
C ILE A 264 1.57 11.09 -4.85
N VAL A 265 0.58 11.03 -5.73
CA VAL A 265 -0.73 10.46 -5.43
C VAL A 265 -0.92 9.23 -6.31
N ALA A 266 -1.08 8.07 -5.67
CA ALA A 266 -1.45 6.81 -6.31
C ALA A 266 -2.87 6.41 -5.85
N THR A 267 -3.35 5.20 -6.15
CA THR A 267 -4.68 4.78 -5.68
C THR A 267 -4.70 3.68 -4.65
N ASP A 268 -3.69 2.81 -4.64
CA ASP A 268 -3.79 1.52 -3.96
C ASP A 268 -5.05 0.77 -4.43
N HIS A 269 -5.34 0.83 -5.74
CA HIS A 269 -6.56 0.28 -6.31
C HIS A 269 -6.60 -1.23 -6.11
N CYS A 270 -7.46 -1.68 -5.21
CA CYS A 270 -7.65 -3.07 -4.83
C CYS A 270 -9.13 -3.30 -4.48
N PRO A 271 -10.05 -3.25 -5.47
CA PRO A 271 -11.48 -3.32 -5.20
C PRO A 271 -11.91 -4.75 -4.82
N PHE A 272 -12.90 -4.85 -3.94
CA PHE A 272 -13.62 -6.09 -3.65
C PHE A 272 -15.13 -5.82 -3.65
N CYS A 273 -15.91 -6.69 -4.29
CA CYS A 273 -17.36 -6.59 -4.30
C CYS A 273 -17.94 -6.69 -2.88
N MET A 274 -18.98 -5.89 -2.59
CA MET A 274 -19.67 -6.01 -1.30
C MET A 274 -20.23 -7.41 -1.08
N LYS A 275 -20.90 -7.93 -2.12
CA LYS A 275 -21.42 -9.29 -2.13
C LYS A 275 -20.29 -10.29 -2.36
N ASP A 276 -20.37 -11.44 -1.69
CA ASP A 276 -19.48 -12.60 -1.86
C ASP A 276 -18.01 -12.38 -1.43
N GLN A 277 -17.50 -11.15 -1.40
CA GLN A 277 -16.10 -10.85 -1.03
C GLN A 277 -15.99 -10.07 0.28
N LYS A 278 -16.51 -8.83 0.38
CA LYS A 278 -16.46 -8.09 1.67
C LYS A 278 -17.24 -8.85 2.76
N GLU A 279 -18.35 -9.50 2.42
CA GLU A 279 -19.14 -10.34 3.32
C GLU A 279 -18.39 -11.53 3.95
N LEU A 280 -17.20 -11.89 3.46
CA LEU A 280 -16.35 -12.89 4.12
C LEU A 280 -16.00 -12.48 5.57
N GLY A 281 -15.95 -11.18 5.86
CA GLY A 281 -15.74 -10.64 7.20
C GLY A 281 -16.99 -10.08 7.86
N LYS A 282 -18.19 -10.55 7.47
CA LYS A 282 -19.47 -10.06 8.03
C LYS A 282 -19.57 -10.17 9.54
N ASP A 283 -19.00 -11.23 10.10
CA ASP A 283 -19.03 -11.50 11.54
C ASP A 283 -17.74 -11.07 12.26
N ASP A 284 -16.71 -10.68 11.51
CA ASP A 284 -15.39 -10.27 12.04
C ASP A 284 -14.62 -9.40 11.04
N PHE A 285 -14.38 -8.13 11.40
CA PHE A 285 -13.67 -7.18 10.55
C PHE A 285 -12.29 -7.67 10.09
N ARG A 286 -11.64 -8.54 10.86
CA ARG A 286 -10.30 -9.08 10.56
C ARG A 286 -10.30 -9.96 9.31
N ALA A 287 -11.47 -10.50 8.93
CA ALA A 287 -11.65 -11.32 7.74
C ALA A 287 -12.17 -10.53 6.52
N ILE A 288 -12.42 -9.22 6.64
CA ILE A 288 -12.83 -8.39 5.50
C ILE A 288 -11.61 -8.20 4.57
N PRO A 289 -11.67 -8.56 3.28
CA PRO A 289 -10.61 -8.27 2.33
C PRO A 289 -10.33 -6.76 2.28
N ASN A 290 -9.08 -6.35 2.49
CA ASN A 290 -8.69 -4.95 2.58
C ASN A 290 -8.43 -4.39 1.19
N GLY A 291 -9.04 -3.26 0.87
CA GLY A 291 -8.83 -2.56 -0.39
C GLY A 291 -10.07 -1.78 -0.84
N ILE A 292 -9.81 -0.70 -1.58
CA ILE A 292 -10.79 0.20 -2.17
C ILE A 292 -10.37 0.43 -3.63
N GLY A 293 -11.33 0.61 -4.55
CA GLY A 293 -11.02 0.96 -5.93
C GLY A 293 -10.94 2.48 -6.13
N GLY A 294 -9.92 2.97 -6.85
CA GLY A 294 -9.82 4.39 -7.21
C GLY A 294 -9.18 4.74 -8.56
N VAL A 295 -8.71 3.76 -9.34
CA VAL A 295 -7.88 3.97 -10.55
C VAL A 295 -8.50 4.91 -11.60
N GLU A 296 -9.82 4.83 -11.81
CA GLU A 296 -10.55 5.71 -12.74
C GLU A 296 -10.69 7.14 -12.21
N HIS A 297 -10.86 7.31 -10.90
CA HIS A 297 -11.26 8.60 -10.32
C HIS A 297 -10.08 9.45 -9.85
N ARG A 298 -8.87 8.90 -9.76
CA ARG A 298 -7.69 9.59 -9.21
C ARG A 298 -7.47 10.97 -9.83
N MET A 299 -7.41 11.04 -11.16
CA MET A 299 -7.06 12.29 -11.85
C MET A 299 -8.12 13.37 -11.62
N ASP A 300 -9.40 13.00 -11.68
CA ASP A 300 -10.52 13.93 -11.44
C ASP A 300 -10.54 14.40 -9.97
N LEU A 301 -10.40 13.48 -9.01
CA LEU A 301 -10.36 13.81 -7.59
C LEU A 301 -9.19 14.74 -7.23
N ILE A 302 -8.02 14.58 -7.85
CA ILE A 302 -6.88 15.47 -7.59
C ILE A 302 -6.99 16.79 -8.34
N TYR A 303 -7.61 16.81 -9.52
CA TYR A 303 -7.86 18.07 -10.23
C TYR A 303 -8.87 18.98 -9.50
N GLN A 304 -9.83 18.40 -8.79
CA GLN A 304 -10.87 19.14 -8.07
C GLN A 304 -10.44 19.70 -6.69
N GLY A 305 -9.39 19.14 -6.07
CA GLY A 305 -8.94 19.50 -4.72
C GLY A 305 -7.97 20.67 -4.68
#